data_AF-A0A2N7B322-F1
#
_entry.id   AF-A0A2N7B322-F1
#
_cell.length_a   1.000
_cell.length_b   1.000
_cell.length_c   1.000
_cell.angle_alpha   90.00
_cell.angle_beta   90.00
_cell.angle_gamma   90.00
#
_symmetry.space_group_name_H-M   'P 1'
#
loop_
_entity.id
_entity.type
_entity.pdbx_description
1 polymer ?
#
loop_
_entity_poly.entity_id
_entity_poly.type
_entity_poly.pdbx_seq_one_letter_code
_entity_poly.pdbx_strand_id
1 'polypeptide(L)' 'MLTTVEGIQVVRTFYLKKYGKIGHPIELSIKEVMQHWITPEGKHCMLAVATQTMSWYFDLWLNTEKLELRDIRNHN' A
#
# COMPACT_ATOMS: atom_id res chain seq x y z
N MET A 1 6.99 5.46 4.44
CA MET A 1 8.47 5.43 4.48
C MET A 1 9.00 5.99 3.17
N LEU A 2 10.01 6.83 3.20
CA LEU A 2 10.63 7.39 1.99
C LEU A 2 12.04 6.84 1.84
N THR A 3 12.37 6.29 0.66
CA THR A 3 13.74 5.87 0.33
C THR A 3 14.06 6.21 -1.11
N THR A 4 15.32 6.02 -1.49
CA THR A 4 15.77 6.06 -2.88
C THR A 4 16.32 4.69 -3.27
N VAL A 5 15.95 4.20 -4.45
CA VAL A 5 16.46 2.96 -5.04
C VAL A 5 16.94 3.32 -6.44
N GLU A 6 18.23 3.13 -6.72
CA GLU A 6 18.82 3.44 -8.04
C GLU A 6 18.53 4.87 -8.54
N GLY A 7 18.52 5.85 -7.63
CA GLY A 7 18.21 7.24 -7.97
C GLY A 7 16.71 7.55 -8.15
N ILE A 8 15.84 6.55 -8.06
CA ILE A 8 14.38 6.68 -8.09
C ILE A 8 13.86 6.86 -6.67
N GLN A 9 13.02 7.86 -6.46
CA GLN A 9 12.35 8.08 -5.18
C GLN A 9 11.24 7.05 -5.00
N VAL A 10 11.21 6.36 -3.87
CA VAL A 10 10.19 5.34 -3.54
C VAL A 10 9.47 5.73 -2.25
N VAL A 11 8.20 6.07 -2.38
CA VAL A 11 7.29 6.33 -1.25
C VAL A 11 6.50 5.06 -0.94
N ARG A 12 6.65 4.51 0.26
CA ARG A 12 5.97 3.28 0.71
C ARG A 12 4.90 3.55 1.75
N THR A 13 3.75 2.90 1.60
CA THR A 13 2.65 2.92 2.56
C THR A 13 2.50 1.56 3.20
N PHE A 14 2.39 1.54 4.54
CA PHE A 14 2.21 0.34 5.33
C PHE A 14 0.85 0.37 6.02
N TYR A 15 0.15 -0.75 5.98
CA TYR A 15 -1.05 -1.00 6.77
C TYR A 15 -0.65 -1.68 8.08
N LEU A 16 -1.03 -1.06 9.19
CA LEU A 16 -0.82 -1.58 10.54
C LEU A 16 -2.17 -2.00 11.12
N LYS A 17 -2.28 -3.26 11.55
CA LYS A 17 -3.44 -3.76 12.29
C LYS A 17 -3.01 -4.24 13.66
N LYS A 18 -3.71 -3.73 14.67
CA LYS A 18 -3.62 -4.16 16.08
C LYS A 18 -4.96 -4.77 16.46
N TYR A 19 -4.94 -6.02 16.92
CA TYR A 19 -6.10 -6.69 17.47
C TYR A 19 -5.81 -7.08 18.91
N GLY A 20 -6.70 -6.68 19.82
CA GLY A 20 -6.58 -6.97 21.24
C GLY A 20 -7.85 -7.62 21.75
N LYS A 21 -7.71 -8.72 22.48
CA LYS A 21 -8.81 -9.44 23.12
C LYS A 21 -8.45 -9.70 24.58
N ILE A 22 -9.41 -9.52 25.48
CA ILE A 22 -9.19 -9.71 26.92
C ILE A 22 -8.70 -11.14 27.18
N GLY A 23 -7.66 -11.27 28.00
CA GLY A 23 -7.04 -12.55 28.35
C GLY A 23 -6.23 -13.20 27.22
N HIS A 24 -6.02 -12.52 26.09
CA HIS A 24 -5.21 -13.00 24.98
C HIS A 24 -4.06 -12.03 24.69
N PRO A 25 -2.90 -12.52 24.20
CA PRO A 25 -1.85 -11.65 23.69
C PRO A 25 -2.37 -10.73 22.58
N ILE A 26 -1.77 -9.54 22.47
CA ILE A 26 -2.07 -8.61 21.38
C ILE A 26 -1.52 -9.18 20.08
N GLU A 27 -2.34 -9.19 19.05
CA GLU A 27 -1.93 -9.50 17.68
C GLU A 27 -1.58 -8.20 16.95
N LEU A 28 -0.36 -8.15 16.42
CA LEU A 28 0.14 -7.04 15.61
C LEU A 28 0.48 -7.58 14.22
N SER A 29 0.05 -6.87 13.18
CA SER A 29 0.43 -7.18 11.81
C SER A 29 0.76 -5.90 11.05
N ILE A 30 1.82 -5.96 10.27
CA ILE A 30 2.29 -4.89 9.38
C ILE A 30 2.37 -5.47 7.98
N LYS A 31 1.79 -4.77 7.00
CA LYS A 31 1.87 -5.16 5.59
C LYS A 31 2.18 -3.93 4.75
N GLU A 32 3.14 -4.05 3.83
CA GLU A 32 3.33 -3.05 2.79
C GLU A 32 2.19 -3.14 1.78
N VAL A 33 1.43 -2.06 1.60
CA VAL A 33 0.21 -2.05 0.77
C VAL A 33 0.34 -1.23 -0.50
N MET A 34 1.34 -0.34 -0.58
CA MET A 34 1.55 0.52 -1.74
C MET A 34 2.99 1.00 -1.83
N GLN A 35 3.49 1.15 -3.06
CA GLN A 35 4.73 1.82 -3.41
C GLN A 35 4.49 2.80 -4.55
N HIS A 36 4.94 4.04 -4.40
CA HIS A 36 4.94 5.04 -5.45
C HIS A 36 6.39 5.30 -5.85
N TRP A 37 6.73 4.97 -7.09
CA TRP A 37 8.06 5.12 -7.66
C TRP A 37 8.07 6.36 -8.55
N ILE A 38 8.97 7.31 -8.28
CA ILE A 38 9.05 8.62 -8.95
C ILE A 38 10.48 8.81 -9.44
N THR A 39 10.67 8.93 -10.76
CA THR A 39 11.97 9.22 -11.35
C THR A 39 12.34 10.69 -11.17
N PRO A 40 13.63 11.06 -11.25
CA PRO A 40 14.06 12.46 -11.18
C PRO A 40 13.39 13.37 -12.23
N GLU A 41 12.99 12.81 -13.37
CA GLU A 41 12.29 13.49 -14.46
C GLU A 41 10.77 13.65 -14.21
N GLY A 42 10.27 13.20 -13.07
CA GLY A 42 8.86 13.32 -12.67
C GLY A 42 7.93 12.24 -13.24
N LYS A 43 8.46 11.27 -13.99
CA LYS A 43 7.68 10.08 -14.38
C LYS A 43 7.44 9.22 -13.14
N HIS A 44 6.26 8.62 -13.04
CA HIS A 44 5.95 7.79 -11.89
C HIS A 44 5.14 6.55 -12.25
N CYS A 45 5.24 5.53 -11.41
CA CYS A 45 4.38 4.36 -11.44
C CYS A 45 4.01 3.96 -10.01
N MET A 46 2.90 3.23 -9.87
CA MET A 46 2.36 2.84 -8.59
C MET A 46 2.19 1.34 -8.52
N LEU A 47 2.72 0.72 -7.48
CA LEU A 47 2.40 -0.64 -7.09
C LEU A 47 1.43 -0.57 -5.91
N ALA A 48 0.31 -1.27 -5.97
CA ALA A 48 -0.63 -1.31 -4.84
C ALA A 48 -1.32 -2.67 -4.73
N VAL A 49 -1.65 -3.05 -3.50
CA VAL A 49 -2.51 -4.18 -3.18
C VAL A 49 -3.94 -3.85 -3.65
N ALA A 50 -4.68 -4.84 -4.14
CA ALA A 50 -6.08 -4.60 -4.52
C ALA A 50 -6.92 -4.09 -3.35
N THR A 51 -7.72 -3.06 -3.60
CA THR A 51 -8.70 -2.53 -2.65
C THR A 51 -10.07 -3.13 -2.93
N GLN A 52 -10.80 -3.49 -1.88
CA GLN A 52 -12.20 -3.87 -2.02
C GLN A 52 -13.08 -2.62 -2.10
N THR A 53 -13.41 -2.21 -3.31
CA THR A 53 -14.44 -1.20 -3.55
C THR A 53 -15.80 -1.82 -3.28
N MET A 54 -16.66 -1.17 -2.48
CA MET A 54 -17.98 -1.66 -2.01
C MET A 54 -17.98 -2.57 -0.76
N SER A 55 -17.07 -2.35 0.18
CA SER A 55 -17.26 -2.80 1.57
C SER A 55 -17.80 -1.66 2.44
N TRP A 56 -18.13 -1.93 3.72
CA TRP A 56 -18.42 -0.88 4.71
C TRP A 56 -17.26 0.10 4.92
N TYR A 57 -16.07 -0.26 4.45
CA TYR A 57 -14.89 0.59 4.37
C TYR A 57 -14.58 0.87 2.90
N PHE A 58 -14.52 2.16 2.53
CA PHE A 58 -14.28 2.58 1.16
C PHE A 58 -12.88 2.18 0.64
N ASP A 59 -11.90 2.04 1.56
CA ASP A 59 -10.49 1.81 1.22
C ASP A 59 -9.89 0.56 1.90
N LEU A 60 -10.63 -0.56 1.92
CA LEU A 60 -10.14 -1.79 2.52
C LEU A 60 -9.09 -2.47 1.62
N TRP A 61 -7.84 -2.49 2.05
CA TRP A 61 -6.77 -3.27 1.40
C TRP A 61 -7.00 -4.77 1.62
N LEU A 62 -6.98 -5.56 0.54
CA LEU A 62 -7.14 -7.01 0.62
C LEU A 62 -5.86 -7.66 1.20
N ASN A 63 -5.99 -8.27 2.38
CA ASN A 63 -4.85 -8.80 3.12
C ASN A 63 -4.11 -9.95 2.42
N THR A 64 -4.72 -10.63 1.45
CA THR A 64 -4.14 -11.79 0.74
C THR A 64 -3.39 -11.43 -0.53
N GLU A 65 -3.64 -10.25 -1.10
CA GLU A 65 -3.14 -9.90 -2.44
C GLU A 65 -1.71 -9.37 -2.40
N LYS A 66 -0.93 -9.63 -3.46
CA LYS A 66 0.41 -9.07 -3.66
C LYS A 66 0.32 -7.63 -4.20
N LEU A 67 1.43 -6.90 -4.16
CA LEU A 67 1.55 -5.61 -4.85
C LEU A 67 1.45 -5.83 -6.37
N GLU A 68 0.52 -5.12 -7.00
CA GLU A 68 0.32 -5.17 -8.46
C GLU A 68 0.61 -3.80 -9.07
N LEU A 69 1.10 -3.79 -10.31
CA LEU A 69 1.29 -2.55 -11.06
C LEU A 69 -0.07 -1.94 -11.39
N ARG A 70 -0.30 -0.76 -10.85
CA ARG A 70 -1.48 0.06 -11.09
C ARG A 70 -1.09 1.17 -12.05
N ASP A 71 -1.64 1.10 -13.25
CA ASP A 71 -1.50 2.17 -14.22
C ASP A 71 -2.28 3.40 -13.73
N ILE A 72 -1.69 4.58 -13.90
CA ILE A 72 -2.37 5.83 -13.60
C ILE A 72 -3.28 6.07 -14.79
N ARG A 73 -4.51 5.54 -14.74
CA ARG A 73 -5.51 5.88 -15.76
C ARG A 73 -5.69 7.38 -15.72
N ASN A 74 -5.16 8.07 -16.73
CA ASN A 74 -5.56 9.43 -17.07
C ASN A 74 -7.09 9.41 -17.17
N HIS A 75 -7.76 10.01 -16.18
CA HIS A 75 -9.17 10.34 -16.35
C HIS A 75 -9.19 11.42 -17.43
N ASN A 76 -9.48 11.00 -18.66
CA ASN A 76 -9.91 11.88 -19.74
C ASN A 76 -11.33 12.37 -19.43
#